data_AF-A0A5B1R0C2-F1
#
_entry.id   AF-A0A5B1R0C2-F1
#
_cell.length_a   1.000
_cell.length_b   1.000
_cell.length_c   1.000
_cell.angle_alpha   90.00
_cell.angle_beta   90.00
_cell.angle_gamma   90.00
#
_symmetry.space_group_name_H-M   'P 1'
#
loop_
_entity.id
_entity.type
_entity.pdbx_description
1 polymer ?
#
loop_
_entity_poly.entity_id
_entity_poly.type
_entity_poly.pdbx_seq_one_letter_code
_entity_poly.pdbx_strand_id
1 'polypeptide(L)'
;MSRVRAPQTYPLVLVQYRSPSQKYGDERKFEWALQVQIDKRRLKGPIFRVVDMDGTFSESGSWWMYVMEHGTLRHDTLCYGGIQVGEIHPLGLNRLREVIERHRPVPKGKSWRSRHWALEVLEILKGHGWIRHDLASRRLKKDMFLPEFQRLSRARVSSVEGENAPYPPVAFY
;
A
#
# COMPACT_ATOMS: atom_id res chain seq x y z
N MET A 1 20.72 -33.64 8.36
CA MET A 1 20.72 -32.34 7.66
C MET A 1 19.44 -31.60 8.02
N SER A 2 19.52 -30.64 8.94
CA SER A 2 18.37 -29.84 9.35
C SER A 2 18.02 -28.85 8.24
N ARG A 3 16.82 -28.95 7.67
CA ARG A 3 16.27 -27.92 6.78
C ARG A 3 16.21 -26.61 7.57
N VAL A 4 17.09 -25.67 7.24
CA VAL A 4 16.98 -24.29 7.73
C VAL A 4 15.62 -23.77 7.25
N ARG A 5 14.67 -23.60 8.17
CA ARG A 5 13.41 -22.91 7.85
C ARG A 5 13.78 -21.51 7.40
N ALA A 6 13.32 -21.12 6.22
CA ALA A 6 13.43 -19.74 5.78
C ALA A 6 12.89 -18.83 6.89
N PRO A 7 13.57 -17.70 7.20
CA PRO A 7 13.10 -16.77 8.21
C PRO A 7 11.68 -16.33 7.84
N GLN A 8 10.77 -16.41 8.79
CA GLN A 8 9.39 -15.98 8.58
C GLN A 8 9.39 -14.46 8.43
N THR A 9 9.12 -13.97 7.23
CA THR A 9 8.95 -12.55 6.91
C THR A 9 7.48 -12.22 6.69
N TYR A 10 7.14 -10.94 6.83
CA TYR A 10 5.82 -10.41 6.52
C TYR A 10 5.89 -9.59 5.22
N PRO A 11 5.01 -9.85 4.24
CA PRO A 11 4.94 -9.02 3.04
C PRO A 11 4.60 -7.57 3.38
N LEU A 12 5.36 -6.64 2.82
CA LEU A 12 5.01 -5.24 2.75
C LEU A 12 4.32 -4.99 1.41
N VAL A 13 3.08 -4.55 1.45
CA VAL A 13 2.19 -4.44 0.29
C VAL A 13 1.78 -2.99 0.08
N LEU A 14 2.01 -2.45 -1.11
CA LEU A 14 1.42 -1.19 -1.56
C LEU A 14 0.03 -1.49 -2.11
N VAL A 15 -0.99 -0.89 -1.52
CA VAL A 15 -2.39 -1.12 -1.87
C VAL A 15 -3.01 0.13 -2.50
N GLN A 16 -3.95 -0.07 -3.42
CA GLN A 16 -4.74 1.02 -4.00
C GLN A 16 -6.20 0.98 -3.54
N TYR A 17 -6.71 2.17 -3.24
CA TYR A 17 -8.08 2.41 -2.80
C TYR A 17 -8.80 3.32 -3.76
N ARG A 18 -10.02 2.93 -4.13
CA ARG A 18 -10.93 3.75 -4.91
C ARG A 18 -11.81 4.58 -3.96
N SER A 19 -11.95 5.87 -4.23
CA SER A 19 -12.97 6.69 -3.58
C SER A 19 -14.36 6.36 -4.16
N PRO A 20 -15.47 6.40 -3.37
CA PRO A 20 -16.81 6.09 -3.88
C PRO A 20 -17.25 6.86 -5.13
N SER A 21 -16.69 8.07 -5.38
CA SER A 21 -16.99 8.88 -6.56
C SER A 21 -16.22 8.47 -7.83
N GLN A 22 -15.21 7.60 -7.71
CA GLN A 22 -14.35 7.17 -8.80
C GLN A 22 -14.85 5.88 -9.44
N LYS A 23 -14.49 5.65 -10.70
CA LYS A 23 -14.88 4.42 -11.43
C LYS A 23 -13.65 3.58 -11.78
N TYR A 24 -13.90 2.34 -12.20
CA TYR A 24 -12.87 1.55 -12.89
C TYR A 24 -12.32 2.35 -14.09
N GLY A 25 -11.00 2.28 -14.32
CA GLY A 25 -10.31 3.09 -15.32
C GLY A 25 -9.76 4.43 -14.79
N ASP A 26 -10.11 4.83 -13.56
CA ASP A 26 -9.56 6.02 -12.89
C ASP A 26 -8.34 5.70 -12.00
N GLU A 27 -7.61 4.59 -12.21
CA GLU A 27 -6.55 4.13 -11.28
C GLU A 27 -5.45 5.19 -11.05
N ARG A 28 -5.25 6.09 -12.02
CA ARG A 28 -4.34 7.25 -11.89
C ARG A 28 -4.73 8.21 -10.75
N LYS A 29 -5.99 8.18 -10.30
CA LYS A 29 -6.57 9.03 -9.27
C LYS A 29 -6.72 8.31 -7.93
N PHE A 30 -6.60 6.99 -7.89
CA PHE A 30 -6.78 6.19 -6.68
C PHE A 30 -5.76 6.59 -5.60
N GLU A 31 -6.17 6.38 -4.35
CA GLU A 31 -5.35 6.59 -3.17
C GLU A 31 -4.47 5.37 -2.93
N TRP A 32 -3.28 5.57 -2.39
CA TRP A 32 -2.41 4.45 -2.01
C TRP A 32 -2.17 4.40 -0.51
N ALA A 33 -2.00 3.20 0.00
CA ALA A 33 -1.65 2.93 1.39
C ALA A 33 -0.61 1.80 1.46
N LEU A 34 0.01 1.62 2.62
CA LEU A 34 0.92 0.50 2.88
C LEU A 34 0.28 -0.45 3.87
N GLN A 35 0.39 -1.75 3.63
CA GLN A 35 0.00 -2.79 4.57
C GLN A 35 1.16 -3.73 4.85
N VAL A 36 1.36 -4.10 6.11
CA VAL A 36 2.16 -5.27 6.46
C VAL A 36 1.23 -6.46 6.68
N GLN A 37 1.43 -7.55 5.94
CA GLN A 37 0.57 -8.73 6.04
C GLN A 37 1.14 -9.74 7.03
N ILE A 38 0.80 -9.56 8.31
CA ILE A 38 1.16 -10.48 9.40
C ILE A 38 0.46 -11.83 9.21
N ASP A 39 -0.80 -11.82 8.76
CA ASP A 39 -1.51 -13.00 8.27
C ASP A 39 -1.77 -12.84 6.77
N LYS A 40 -0.87 -13.42 5.97
CA LYS A 40 -0.93 -13.42 4.50
C LYS A 40 -2.19 -14.11 3.96
N ARG A 41 -2.73 -15.13 4.66
CA ARG A 41 -3.94 -15.86 4.20
C ARG A 41 -5.19 -15.04 4.38
N ARG A 42 -5.23 -14.19 5.41
CA ARG A 42 -6.36 -13.31 5.71
C ARG A 42 -6.15 -11.87 5.20
N LEU A 43 -5.02 -11.58 4.55
CA LEU A 43 -4.61 -10.23 4.14
C LEU A 43 -4.73 -9.23 5.29
N LYS A 44 -4.25 -9.64 6.48
CA LYS A 44 -4.43 -8.91 7.74
C LYS A 44 -3.11 -8.42 8.31
N GLY A 45 -3.14 -7.22 8.87
CA GLY A 45 -2.07 -6.59 9.64
C GLY A 45 -2.18 -5.06 9.60
N PRO A 46 -1.16 -4.32 10.07
CA PRO A 46 -1.24 -2.87 10.15
C PRO A 46 -1.34 -2.25 8.75
N ILE A 47 -2.29 -1.33 8.58
CA ILE A 47 -2.45 -0.51 7.37
C ILE A 47 -2.15 0.95 7.70
N PHE A 48 -1.22 1.55 6.96
CA PHE A 48 -0.82 2.94 7.06
C PHE A 48 -1.39 3.71 5.87
N ARG A 49 -2.33 4.62 6.13
CA ARG A 49 -3.03 5.38 5.09
C ARG A 49 -2.97 6.87 5.39
N VAL A 50 -2.79 7.67 4.35
CA VAL A 50 -2.93 9.13 4.43
C VAL A 50 -4.24 9.54 3.76
N VAL A 51 -5.01 10.34 4.47
CA VAL A 51 -6.32 10.84 4.02
C VAL A 51 -6.30 12.37 4.11
N ASP A 52 -6.91 13.01 3.11
CA ASP A 52 -7.23 14.42 3.16
C ASP A 52 -8.56 14.59 3.89
N MET A 53 -8.53 15.18 5.08
CA MET A 53 -9.73 15.34 5.91
C MET A 53 -10.69 16.38 5.38
N ASP A 54 -10.19 17.35 4.62
CA ASP A 54 -11.01 18.43 4.09
C ASP A 54 -11.55 18.10 2.69
N GLY A 55 -11.00 17.05 2.05
CA GLY A 55 -11.34 16.66 0.67
C GLY A 55 -10.98 17.71 -0.39
N THR A 56 -10.20 18.73 -0.01
CA THR A 56 -9.83 19.88 -0.88
C THR A 56 -8.65 19.59 -1.78
N PHE A 57 -7.89 18.56 -1.44
CA PHE A 57 -6.59 18.16 -1.96
C PHE A 57 -5.62 19.33 -2.11
N SER A 58 -5.69 20.27 -1.15
CA SER A 58 -4.92 21.50 -1.16
C SER A 58 -3.62 21.36 -0.35
N GLU A 59 -2.67 22.25 -0.64
CA GLU A 59 -1.40 22.34 0.10
C GLU A 59 -1.61 22.77 1.56
N SER A 60 -2.64 23.58 1.81
CA SER A 60 -3.10 24.01 3.13
C SER A 60 -4.10 23.05 3.78
N GLY A 61 -4.43 21.94 3.12
CA GLY A 61 -5.42 20.98 3.59
C GLY A 61 -4.92 20.20 4.80
N SER A 62 -5.87 19.73 5.62
CA SER A 62 -5.60 18.91 6.79
C SER A 62 -5.35 17.46 6.36
N TRP A 63 -4.07 17.09 6.21
CA TRP A 63 -3.67 15.72 5.88
C TRP A 63 -3.34 14.92 7.12
N TRP A 64 -3.99 13.77 7.27
CA TRP A 64 -3.85 12.92 8.44
C TRP A 64 -3.36 11.53 8.04
N MET A 65 -2.44 10.99 8.85
CA MET A 65 -2.00 9.61 8.73
C MET A 65 -2.74 8.76 9.77
N TYR A 66 -3.38 7.70 9.30
CA TYR A 66 -4.09 6.72 10.10
C TYR A 66 -3.33 5.40 10.08
N VAL A 67 -3.24 4.77 11.25
CA VAL A 67 -2.73 3.40 11.40
C VAL A 67 -3.87 2.52 11.89
N MET A 68 -4.30 1.58 11.05
CA MET A 68 -5.25 0.53 11.44
C MET A 68 -4.47 -0.71 11.85
N GLU A 69 -4.19 -0.87 13.14
CA GLU A 69 -3.31 -1.93 13.69
C GLU A 69 -3.72 -3.36 13.30
N HIS A 70 -5.02 -3.58 13.13
CA HIS A 70 -5.60 -4.88 12.80
C HIS A 70 -6.41 -4.85 11.50
N GLY A 71 -6.00 -3.98 10.56
CA GLY A 71 -6.64 -3.84 9.26
C GLY A 71 -6.66 -5.14 8.46
N THR A 72 -7.72 -5.31 7.67
CA THR A 72 -7.91 -6.45 6.77
C THR A 72 -8.32 -5.93 5.40
N LEU A 73 -7.69 -6.44 4.34
CA LEU A 73 -8.16 -6.18 2.97
C LEU A 73 -9.28 -7.13 2.55
N ARG A 74 -9.43 -8.25 3.27
CA ARG A 74 -10.51 -9.20 3.01
C ARG A 74 -11.85 -8.51 3.19
N HIS A 75 -12.72 -8.63 2.19
CA HIS A 75 -14.04 -7.98 2.07
C HIS A 75 -14.00 -6.45 1.99
N ASP A 76 -12.83 -5.84 1.79
CA ASP A 76 -12.74 -4.39 1.62
C ASP A 76 -13.16 -4.00 0.19
N THR A 77 -14.40 -3.57 0.03
CA THR A 77 -14.99 -3.17 -1.27
C THR A 77 -14.25 -2.00 -1.93
N LEU A 78 -13.47 -1.22 -1.18
CA LEU A 78 -12.71 -0.09 -1.71
C LEU A 78 -11.28 -0.45 -2.13
N CYS A 79 -10.75 -1.62 -1.74
CA CYS A 79 -9.40 -2.07 -2.08
C CYS A 79 -9.29 -2.70 -3.48
N TYR A 80 -8.75 -1.98 -4.45
CA TYR A 80 -8.68 -2.44 -5.85
C TYR A 80 -7.41 -3.26 -6.18
N GLY A 81 -6.68 -3.66 -5.15
CA GLY A 81 -5.58 -4.61 -5.24
C GLY A 81 -4.31 -4.12 -4.56
N GLY A 82 -3.36 -5.05 -4.42
CA GLY A 82 -2.09 -4.81 -3.76
C GLY A 82 -0.90 -5.39 -4.52
N ILE A 83 0.25 -4.75 -4.37
CA ILE A 83 1.52 -5.19 -4.93
C ILE A 83 2.48 -5.38 -3.75
N GLN A 84 3.03 -6.59 -3.58
CA GLN A 84 4.13 -6.80 -2.64
C GLN A 84 5.33 -5.98 -3.11
N VAL A 85 5.75 -5.00 -2.32
CA VAL A 85 6.87 -4.09 -2.64
C VAL A 85 8.10 -4.38 -1.77
N GLY A 86 7.96 -5.26 -0.80
CA GLY A 86 9.02 -5.58 0.14
C GLY A 86 8.63 -6.66 1.11
N GLU A 87 9.52 -6.94 2.04
CA GLU A 87 9.30 -7.86 3.14
C GLU A 87 9.97 -7.34 4.40
N ILE A 88 9.41 -7.67 5.55
CA ILE A 88 9.96 -7.28 6.83
C ILE A 88 10.00 -8.45 7.80
N HIS A 89 11.12 -8.58 8.52
CA HIS A 89 11.23 -9.54 9.61
C HIS A 89 10.33 -9.11 10.79
N PRO A 90 9.70 -10.02 11.55
CA PRO A 90 8.84 -9.68 12.68
C PRO A 90 9.47 -8.72 13.69
N LEU A 91 10.77 -8.88 13.95
CA LEU A 91 11.53 -7.98 14.85
C LEU A 91 11.63 -6.53 14.33
N GLY A 92 11.48 -6.31 13.03
CA GLY A 92 11.52 -4.99 12.40
C GLY A 92 10.20 -4.23 12.43
N LEU A 93 9.08 -4.86 12.80
CA LEU A 93 7.73 -4.23 12.74
C LEU A 93 7.63 -2.94 13.54
N ASN A 94 8.14 -2.93 14.78
CA ASN A 94 8.11 -1.73 15.61
C ASN A 94 8.96 -0.61 15.00
N ARG A 95 10.13 -0.97 14.46
CA ARG A 95 11.00 0.00 13.78
C ARG A 95 10.34 0.57 12.51
N LEU A 96 9.64 -0.27 11.75
CA LEU A 96 8.87 0.18 10.59
C LEU A 96 7.79 1.19 10.99
N ARG A 97 7.02 0.89 12.05
CA ARG A 97 6.02 1.83 12.58
C ARG A 97 6.65 3.18 12.92
N GLU A 98 7.74 3.18 13.69
CA GLU A 98 8.46 4.40 14.04
C GLU A 98 8.91 5.19 12.82
N VAL A 99 9.45 4.52 11.80
CA VAL A 99 9.93 5.16 10.56
C VAL A 99 8.77 5.79 9.80
N ILE A 100 7.65 5.09 9.65
CA ILE A 100 6.46 5.60 8.96
C ILE A 100 5.82 6.75 9.74
N GLU A 101 5.67 6.61 11.06
CA GLU A 101 5.03 7.61 11.92
C GLU A 101 5.82 8.92 12.02
N ARG A 102 7.14 8.84 11.93
CA ARG A 102 8.01 10.03 11.86
C ARG A 102 7.87 10.76 10.53
N HIS A 103 7.44 10.08 9.45
CA HIS A 103 7.22 10.70 8.14
C HIS A 103 5.81 11.27 8.00
N ARG A 104 5.58 12.42 8.64
CA ARG A 104 4.29 13.13 8.60
C ARG A 104 3.90 13.50 7.16
N PRO A 105 2.60 13.41 6.79
CA PRO A 105 2.14 13.82 5.48
C PRO A 105 2.23 15.35 5.33
N VAL A 106 3.19 15.82 4.54
CA VAL A 106 3.36 17.24 4.22
C VAL A 106 3.15 17.42 2.71
N PRO A 107 2.08 18.09 2.27
CA PRO A 107 1.88 18.42 0.87
C PRO A 107 3.04 19.24 0.31
N LYS A 108 3.52 18.87 -0.88
CA LYS A 108 4.64 19.53 -1.58
C LYS A 108 4.22 20.21 -2.88
N GLY A 109 2.93 20.50 -3.04
CA GLY A 109 2.36 21.03 -4.28
C GLY A 109 0.87 20.72 -4.45
N LYS A 110 0.17 21.52 -5.27
CA LYS A 110 -1.27 21.34 -5.60
C LYS A 110 -1.62 19.96 -6.18
N SER A 111 -0.65 19.27 -6.78
CA SER A 111 -0.82 17.92 -7.32
C SER A 111 -0.53 16.80 -6.31
N TRP A 112 -0.09 17.14 -5.10
CA TRP A 112 0.26 16.18 -4.07
C TRP A 112 -0.99 15.43 -3.59
N ARG A 113 -0.84 14.13 -3.32
CA ARG A 113 -1.92 13.18 -3.00
C ARG A 113 -1.33 12.06 -2.14
N SER A 114 -2.16 11.25 -1.49
CA SER A 114 -1.74 10.11 -0.64
C SER A 114 -0.73 9.15 -1.32
N ARG A 115 -0.83 8.94 -2.64
CA ARG A 115 0.15 8.16 -3.42
C ARG A 115 1.57 8.73 -3.40
N HIS A 116 1.73 10.05 -3.32
CA HIS A 116 3.04 10.68 -3.22
C HIS A 116 3.64 10.40 -1.85
N TRP A 117 2.86 10.50 -0.78
CA TRP A 117 3.29 10.06 0.55
C TRP A 117 3.71 8.59 0.56
N ALA A 118 2.92 7.69 -0.03
CA ALA A 118 3.25 6.27 -0.07
C ALA A 118 4.59 6.03 -0.81
N LEU A 119 4.82 6.71 -1.93
CA LEU A 119 6.09 6.64 -2.66
C LEU A 119 7.27 7.19 -1.84
N GLU A 120 7.07 8.31 -1.13
CA GLU A 120 8.09 8.88 -0.24
C GLU A 120 8.46 7.93 0.91
N VAL A 121 7.47 7.29 1.53
CA VAL A 121 7.72 6.27 2.54
C VAL A 121 8.51 5.12 1.94
N LEU A 122 8.13 4.59 0.78
CA LEU A 122 8.89 3.52 0.12
C LEU A 122 10.34 3.92 -0.16
N GLU A 123 10.61 5.18 -0.51
CA GLU A 123 11.99 5.69 -0.66
C GLU A 123 12.77 5.65 0.66
N ILE A 124 12.13 5.99 1.78
CA ILE A 124 12.75 5.87 3.11
C ILE A 124 13.02 4.40 3.44
N LEU A 125 12.06 3.52 3.18
CA LEU A 125 12.16 2.08 3.50
C LEU A 125 13.26 1.37 2.69
N LYS A 126 13.66 1.89 1.51
CA LYS A 126 14.83 1.40 0.77
C LYS A 126 16.11 1.49 1.61
N GLY A 127 16.29 2.57 2.37
CA GLY A 127 17.43 2.76 3.26
C GLY A 127 17.49 1.75 4.42
N HIS A 128 16.38 1.05 4.69
CA HIS A 128 16.28 0.01 5.71
C HIS A 128 16.41 -1.42 5.15
N GLY A 129 16.55 -1.57 3.82
CA GLY A 129 16.67 -2.89 3.19
C GLY A 129 15.37 -3.71 3.17
N TRP A 130 14.21 -3.07 3.36
CA TRP A 130 12.91 -3.77 3.38
C TRP A 130 12.20 -3.80 2.03
N ILE A 131 12.69 -3.04 1.05
CA ILE A 131 12.11 -2.96 -0.31
C ILE A 131 12.78 -3.98 -1.21
N ARG A 132 12.00 -4.65 -2.07
CA ARG A 132 12.52 -5.65 -3.02
C ARG A 132 13.66 -5.05 -3.86
N HIS A 133 14.64 -5.89 -4.17
CA HIS A 133 15.86 -5.48 -4.88
C HIS A 133 15.59 -4.83 -6.24
N ASP A 134 14.60 -5.30 -6.99
CA ASP A 134 14.23 -4.76 -8.31
C ASP A 134 13.72 -3.32 -8.25
N LEU A 135 13.11 -2.94 -7.11
CA LEU A 135 12.62 -1.60 -6.81
C LEU A 135 13.69 -0.74 -6.12
N ALA A 136 14.53 -1.34 -5.27
CA ALA A 136 15.51 -0.62 -4.45
C ALA A 136 16.62 0.07 -5.27
N SER A 137 16.91 -0.39 -6.47
CA SER A 137 17.97 0.19 -7.32
C SER A 137 17.59 1.48 -8.05
N ARG A 138 16.32 1.90 -8.02
CA ARG A 138 15.84 3.05 -8.80
C ARG A 138 14.92 3.96 -8.01
N ARG A 139 14.77 5.20 -8.48
CA ARG A 139 13.79 6.14 -7.92
C ARG A 139 12.38 5.69 -8.29
N LEU A 140 11.56 5.47 -7.28
CA LEU A 140 10.19 5.01 -7.40
C LEU A 140 9.30 6.11 -7.96
N LYS A 141 8.51 5.75 -8.97
CA LYS A 141 7.56 6.64 -9.62
C LYS A 141 6.22 5.92 -9.76
N LYS A 142 5.14 6.70 -9.78
CA LYS A 142 3.77 6.16 -9.93
C LYS A 142 3.64 5.20 -11.12
N ASP A 143 4.21 5.58 -12.26
CA ASP A 143 4.06 4.85 -13.52
C ASP A 143 4.73 3.46 -13.49
N MET A 144 5.59 3.18 -12.50
CA MET A 144 6.12 1.83 -12.28
C MET A 144 5.08 0.84 -11.73
N PHE A 145 4.12 1.34 -10.94
CA PHE A 145 3.11 0.51 -10.29
C PHE A 145 1.76 0.54 -11.01
N LEU A 146 1.50 1.62 -11.76
CA LEU A 146 0.21 1.85 -12.41
C LEU A 146 -0.21 0.70 -13.35
N PRO A 147 0.64 0.13 -14.23
CA PRO A 147 0.22 -0.97 -15.10
C PRO A 147 -0.24 -2.20 -14.32
N GLU A 148 0.48 -2.54 -13.26
CA GLU A 148 0.14 -3.68 -12.41
C GLU A 148 -1.14 -3.40 -11.61
N PHE A 149 -1.31 -2.19 -11.09
CA PHE A 149 -2.55 -1.78 -10.46
C PHE A 149 -3.74 -1.82 -11.41
N GLN A 150 -3.59 -1.42 -12.67
CA GLN A 150 -4.65 -1.55 -13.69
C GLN A 150 -5.00 -3.02 -13.98
N ARG A 151 -4.00 -3.90 -14.01
CA ARG A 151 -4.19 -5.35 -14.13
C ARG A 151 -4.98 -5.90 -12.95
N LEU A 152 -4.63 -5.52 -11.72
CA LEU A 152 -5.31 -5.94 -10.49
C LEU A 152 -6.74 -5.39 -10.42
N SER A 153 -6.96 -4.11 -10.75
CA SER A 153 -8.29 -3.51 -10.85
C SER A 153 -9.17 -4.27 -11.84
N ARG A 154 -8.63 -4.64 -13.01
CA ARG A 154 -9.35 -5.44 -14.00
C ARG A 154 -9.71 -6.82 -13.44
N ALA A 155 -8.74 -7.53 -12.84
CA ALA A 155 -8.97 -8.85 -12.26
C ALA A 155 -10.08 -8.82 -11.19
N ARG A 156 -10.15 -7.74 -10.41
CA ARG A 156 -11.21 -7.53 -9.44
C ARG A 156 -12.58 -7.38 -10.10
N VAL A 157 -12.71 -6.42 -11.02
CA VAL A 157 -13.99 -6.08 -11.66
C VAL A 157 -14.49 -7.20 -12.56
N SER A 158 -13.59 -7.97 -13.18
CA SER A 158 -13.92 -9.11 -14.03
C SER A 158 -14.20 -10.41 -13.28
N SER A 159 -14.05 -10.45 -11.95
CA SER A 159 -14.40 -11.64 -11.17
C SER A 159 -15.93 -11.82 -11.12
N VAL A 160 -16.40 -13.06 -10.95
CA VAL A 160 -17.85 -13.37 -10.87
C VAL A 160 -18.53 -12.59 -9.75
N GLU A 161 -17.84 -12.41 -8.63
CA GLU A 161 -18.30 -11.67 -7.46
C GLU A 161 -18.03 -10.16 -7.58
N GLY A 162 -17.28 -9.73 -8.61
CA GLY A 162 -16.93 -8.34 -8.87
C GLY A 162 -16.24 -7.65 -7.69
N GLU A 163 -16.74 -6.48 -7.32
CA GLU A 163 -16.25 -5.73 -6.16
C GLU A 163 -16.56 -6.42 -4.81
N ASN A 164 -17.55 -7.33 -4.79
CA ASN A 164 -17.95 -8.08 -3.61
C ASN A 164 -17.07 -9.33 -3.38
N ALA A 165 -16.12 -9.61 -4.27
CA ALA A 165 -15.16 -10.69 -4.09
C ALA A 165 -14.49 -10.57 -2.71
N PRO A 166 -14.40 -11.67 -1.94
CA PRO A 166 -13.93 -11.63 -0.57
C PRO A 166 -12.45 -11.25 -0.46
N TYR A 167 -11.68 -11.45 -1.52
CA TYR A 167 -10.25 -11.14 -1.54
C TYR A 167 -9.95 -10.20 -2.71
N PRO A 168 -9.50 -8.95 -2.43
CA PRO A 168 -8.94 -8.13 -3.48
C PRO A 168 -7.64 -8.79 -4.00
N PRO A 169 -7.35 -8.67 -5.30
CA PRO A 169 -6.19 -9.33 -5.88
C PRO A 169 -4.90 -8.70 -5.36
N VAL A 170 -4.01 -9.53 -4.80
CA VAL A 170 -2.68 -9.12 -4.32
C VAL A 170 -1.61 -9.90 -5.08
N ALA A 171 -0.71 -9.19 -5.75
CA ALA A 171 0.43 -9.77 -6.44
C ALA A 171 1.61 -9.90 -5.47
N PHE A 172 2.01 -11.14 -5.18
CA PHE A 172 3.17 -11.48 -4.35
C PHE A 172 4.37 -11.82 -5.24
N TYR A 173 5.57 -11.42 -4.82
CA TYR A 173 6.81 -11.52 -5.58
C TYR A 173 7.97 -11.95 -4.68
#